data_AF-A0A4Q2XQV4-F1
#
_entry.id   AF-A0A4Q2XQV4-F1
#
_cell.length_a   1.000
_cell.length_b   1.000
_cell.length_c   1.000
_cell.angle_alpha   90.00
_cell.angle_beta   90.00
_cell.angle_gamma   90.00
#
_symmetry.space_group_name_H-M   'P 1'
#
loop_
_entity.id
_entity.type
_entity.pdbx_description
1 polymer ?
#
loop_
_entity_poly.entity_id
_entity_poly.type
_entity_poly.pdbx_seq_one_letter_code
_entity_poly.pdbx_strand_id
1 'polypeptide(L)'
;MDTPSKESNRQWWHGQAQRTARRINVAWWLETLATPLIVAGLAGAAALLIIRNRAVELPPAMLAGVIGGVVLLMGLVCWVVAARRFEKPERSMVRIEATMGMKNVLSAATAGVAPWPDPVVQVDPGVRWHWPRLVVPPLAALALLAAGLFIPVSSAKSPVSPPEQPQAWKQLDSSLEHLSKEELVDEKYLE
;
A
#
# COMPACT_ATOMS: atom_id res chain seq x y z
N MET A 1 45.40 -33.00 5.87
CA MET A 1 45.51 -31.60 6.33
C MET A 1 44.93 -30.71 5.22
N ASP A 2 43.61 -30.72 5.09
CA ASP A 2 42.81 -29.94 4.14
C ASP A 2 41.76 -29.24 5.03
N THR A 3 41.37 -27.96 4.98
CA THR A 3 41.66 -26.81 4.13
C THR A 3 40.69 -25.71 4.62
N PRO A 4 41.11 -24.68 5.37
CA PRO A 4 40.23 -23.57 5.75
C PRO A 4 39.63 -22.86 4.52
N SER A 5 40.31 -22.94 3.37
CA SER A 5 39.83 -22.46 2.08
C SER A 5 38.61 -23.22 1.54
N LYS A 6 38.54 -24.56 1.64
CA LYS A 6 37.39 -25.34 1.12
C LYS A 6 36.11 -25.06 1.92
N GLU A 7 36.20 -24.97 3.24
CA GLU A 7 35.05 -24.67 4.09
C GLU A 7 34.58 -23.21 3.89
N SER A 8 35.52 -22.27 3.73
CA SER A 8 35.21 -20.89 3.35
C SER A 8 34.50 -20.81 1.99
N ASN A 9 34.99 -21.53 0.97
CA ASN A 9 34.39 -21.56 -0.37
C ASN A 9 32.97 -22.15 -0.32
N ARG A 10 32.77 -23.23 0.44
CA ARG A 10 31.45 -23.84 0.67
C ARG A 10 30.46 -22.85 1.29
N GLN A 11 30.86 -22.18 2.38
CA GLN A 11 30.01 -21.19 3.05
C GLN A 11 29.66 -20.02 2.13
N TRP A 12 30.63 -19.57 1.32
CA TRP A 12 30.41 -18.51 0.34
C TRP A 12 29.34 -18.91 -0.69
N TRP A 13 29.43 -20.10 -1.29
CA TRP A 13 28.46 -20.58 -2.29
C TRP A 13 27.07 -20.81 -1.69
N HIS A 14 26.98 -21.37 -0.49
CA HIS A 14 25.70 -21.46 0.22
C HIS A 14 25.09 -20.08 0.50
N GLY A 15 25.92 -19.11 0.90
CA GLY A 15 25.48 -17.72 1.09
C GLY A 15 24.91 -17.11 -0.20
N GLN A 16 25.56 -17.35 -1.35
CA GLN A 16 25.06 -16.89 -2.65
C GLN A 16 23.77 -17.57 -3.06
N ALA A 17 23.67 -18.89 -2.87
CA ALA A 17 22.44 -19.64 -3.13
C ALA A 17 21.27 -19.12 -2.26
N GLN A 18 21.51 -18.84 -0.98
CA GLN A 18 20.51 -18.25 -0.08
C GLN A 18 20.08 -16.84 -0.51
N ARG A 19 21.02 -15.99 -0.94
CA ARG A 19 20.70 -14.64 -1.44
C ARG A 19 19.83 -14.70 -2.68
N THR A 20 20.16 -15.59 -3.62
CA THR A 20 19.39 -15.82 -4.84
C THR A 20 17.98 -16.34 -4.51
N ALA A 21 17.88 -17.36 -3.65
CA ALA A 21 16.60 -17.89 -3.20
C ALA A 21 15.72 -16.81 -2.55
N ARG A 22 16.28 -16.00 -1.64
CA ARG A 22 15.55 -14.89 -1.00
C ARG A 22 15.04 -13.87 -2.01
N ARG A 23 15.84 -13.50 -3.02
CA ARG A 23 15.42 -12.57 -4.08
C ARG A 23 14.24 -13.12 -4.88
N ILE A 24 14.26 -14.40 -5.21
CA ILE A 24 13.19 -15.07 -5.94
C ILE A 24 11.93 -15.19 -5.07
N ASN A 25 12.10 -15.52 -3.78
CA ASN A 25 10.99 -15.62 -2.83
C ASN A 25 10.30 -14.27 -2.60
N VAL A 26 11.08 -13.18 -2.49
CA VAL A 26 10.55 -11.82 -2.41
C VAL A 26 9.80 -11.43 -3.67
N ALA A 27 10.30 -11.82 -4.86
CA ALA A 27 9.60 -11.56 -6.12
C ALA A 27 8.25 -12.29 -6.18
N TRP A 28 8.22 -13.57 -5.80
CA TRP A 28 6.96 -14.34 -5.70
C TRP A 28 5.97 -13.72 -4.72
N TRP A 29 6.45 -13.24 -3.57
CA TRP A 29 5.60 -12.57 -2.59
C TRP A 29 5.00 -11.27 -3.13
N LEU A 30 5.84 -10.40 -3.74
CA LEU A 30 5.39 -9.15 -4.35
C LEU A 30 4.39 -9.38 -5.48
N GLU A 31 4.65 -10.36 -6.35
CA GLU A 31 3.74 -10.71 -7.45
C GLU A 31 2.39 -11.20 -6.92
N THR A 32 2.40 -12.02 -5.86
CA THR A 32 1.17 -12.54 -5.23
C THR A 32 0.40 -11.44 -4.49
N LEU A 33 1.10 -10.43 -3.94
CA LEU A 33 0.50 -9.32 -3.22
C LEU A 33 -0.08 -8.25 -4.15
N ALA A 34 0.53 -8.03 -5.32
CA ALA A 34 0.19 -6.91 -6.20
C ALA A 34 -1.29 -6.88 -6.61
N THR A 35 -1.82 -8.00 -7.12
CA THR A 35 -3.21 -8.08 -7.59
C THR A 35 -4.24 -7.83 -6.48
N PRO A 36 -4.23 -8.55 -5.33
CA PRO A 36 -5.21 -8.33 -4.28
C PRO A 36 -5.08 -6.93 -3.67
N LEU A 37 -3.86 -6.38 -3.57
CA LEU A 37 -3.64 -5.05 -3.01
C LEU A 37 -4.25 -3.94 -3.89
N ILE A 38 -4.18 -4.05 -5.22
CA ILE A 38 -4.84 -3.10 -6.12
C ILE A 38 -6.36 -3.17 -5.96
N VAL A 39 -6.93 -4.38 -5.96
CA VAL A 39 -8.38 -4.58 -5.82
C VAL A 39 -8.86 -4.02 -4.48
N ALA A 40 -8.15 -4.33 -3.40
CA ALA A 40 -8.46 -3.83 -2.07
C ALA A 40 -8.22 -2.31 -1.94
N GLY A 41 -7.21 -1.77 -2.60
CA GLY A 41 -6.96 -0.33 -2.66
C GLY A 41 -8.09 0.42 -3.33
N LEU A 42 -8.56 -0.07 -4.47
CA LEU A 42 -9.69 0.51 -5.20
C LEU A 42 -11.00 0.40 -4.41
N ALA A 43 -11.33 -0.79 -3.92
CA ALA A 43 -12.53 -1.02 -3.12
C ALA A 43 -12.50 -0.24 -1.80
N GLY A 44 -11.32 -0.18 -1.15
CA GLY A 44 -11.10 0.55 0.09
C GLY A 44 -11.24 2.06 -0.10
N ALA A 45 -10.71 2.62 -1.18
CA ALA A 45 -10.91 4.04 -1.51
C ALA A 45 -12.39 4.37 -1.75
N ALA A 46 -13.10 3.53 -2.51
CA ALA A 46 -14.53 3.70 -2.74
C ALA A 46 -15.34 3.62 -1.43
N ALA A 47 -15.05 2.62 -0.58
CA ALA A 47 -15.69 2.47 0.72
C ALA A 47 -15.42 3.68 1.64
N LEU A 48 -14.20 4.20 1.64
CA LEU A 48 -13.81 5.38 2.43
C LEU A 48 -14.59 6.62 2.01
N LEU A 49 -14.78 6.84 0.71
CA LEU A 49 -15.62 7.93 0.20
C LEU A 49 -17.08 7.78 0.63
N ILE A 50 -17.64 6.56 0.58
CA ILE A 50 -19.03 6.30 1.02
C ILE A 50 -19.19 6.55 2.53
N ILE A 51 -18.26 6.07 3.35
CA ILE A 51 -18.30 6.24 4.81
C ILE A 51 -18.21 7.73 5.17
N ARG A 52 -17.27 8.46 4.56
CA ARG A 52 -17.14 9.92 4.80
C ARG A 52 -18.36 10.69 4.30
N ASN A 53 -18.95 10.29 3.18
CA ASN A 53 -20.16 10.92 2.66
C ASN A 53 -21.38 10.77 3.60
N ARG A 54 -21.46 9.66 4.34
CA ARG A 54 -22.53 9.42 5.32
C ARG A 54 -22.36 10.16 6.66
N ALA A 55 -21.41 11.09 6.76
CA ALA A 55 -21.12 11.89 7.96
C ALA A 55 -20.91 11.05 9.22
N VAL A 56 -20.29 9.86 9.06
CA VAL A 56 -19.80 9.11 10.22
C VAL A 56 -18.50 9.77 10.65
N GLU A 57 -18.53 10.52 11.75
CA GLU A 57 -17.35 11.13 12.37
C GLU A 57 -16.49 10.04 13.02
N LEU A 58 -15.78 9.28 12.20
CA LEU A 58 -14.75 8.37 12.68
C LEU A 58 -13.46 9.15 12.89
N PRO A 59 -12.78 8.96 14.04
CA PRO A 59 -11.44 9.51 14.24
C PRO A 59 -10.51 9.03 13.11
N PRO A 60 -9.74 9.92 12.47
CA PRO A 60 -8.88 9.56 11.35
C PRO A 60 -7.84 8.49 11.72
N ALA A 61 -7.38 8.47 12.98
CA ALA A 61 -6.48 7.46 13.50
C ALA A 61 -7.09 6.05 13.50
N MET A 62 -8.38 5.91 13.83
CA MET A 62 -9.07 4.62 13.81
C MET A 62 -9.21 4.10 12.38
N LEU A 63 -9.56 5.00 11.46
CA LEU A 63 -9.73 4.70 10.04
C LEU A 63 -8.38 4.28 9.40
N ALA A 64 -7.31 5.01 9.69
CA ALA A 64 -5.95 4.65 9.30
C ALA A 64 -5.52 3.31 9.91
N GLY A 65 -5.86 3.05 11.18
CA GLY A 65 -5.59 1.78 11.86
C GLY A 65 -6.28 0.59 11.20
N VAL A 66 -7.57 0.73 10.83
CA VAL A 66 -8.32 -0.33 10.13
C VAL A 66 -7.72 -0.60 8.74
N ILE A 67 -7.45 0.45 7.95
CA ILE A 67 -6.84 0.30 6.63
C ILE A 67 -5.47 -0.37 6.74
N GLY A 68 -4.62 0.12 7.65
CA GLY A 68 -3.30 -0.45 7.92
C GLY A 68 -3.39 -1.92 8.33
N GLY A 69 -4.34 -2.26 9.21
CA GLY A 69 -4.59 -3.63 9.65
C GLY A 69 -5.00 -4.56 8.50
N VAL A 70 -5.91 -4.12 7.62
CA VAL A 70 -6.33 -4.89 6.44
C VAL A 70 -5.16 -5.11 5.48
N VAL A 71 -4.37 -4.08 5.19
CA VAL A 71 -3.20 -4.18 4.32
C VAL A 71 -2.15 -5.13 4.91
N LEU A 72 -1.92 -5.06 6.23
CA LEU A 72 -0.97 -5.92 6.93
C LEU A 72 -1.42 -7.39 6.92
N LEU A 73 -2.69 -7.66 7.25
CA LEU A 73 -3.27 -9.00 7.17
C LEU A 73 -3.18 -9.56 5.75
N MET A 74 -3.47 -8.76 4.74
CA MET A 74 -3.35 -9.16 3.35
C MET A 74 -1.90 -9.50 2.99
N GLY A 75 -0.93 -8.68 3.43
CA GLY A 75 0.50 -8.95 3.27
C GLY A 75 0.93 -10.28 3.89
N LEU A 76 0.42 -10.60 5.08
CA LEU A 76 0.68 -11.87 5.78
C LEU A 76 0.04 -13.07 5.05
N VAL A 77 -1.22 -12.95 4.61
CA VAL A 77 -1.89 -14.02 3.86
C VAL A 77 -1.15 -14.29 2.55
N CYS A 78 -0.81 -13.24 1.79
CA CYS A 78 -0.02 -13.36 0.57
C CYS A 78 1.37 -13.94 0.85
N TRP A 79 1.98 -13.63 2.00
CA TRP A 79 3.24 -14.28 2.43
C TRP A 79 3.07 -15.78 2.61
N VAL A 80 2.05 -16.23 3.33
CA VAL A 80 1.79 -17.67 3.54
C VAL A 80 1.48 -18.38 2.22
N VAL A 81 0.73 -17.75 1.32
CA VAL A 81 0.42 -18.31 -0.01
C VAL A 81 1.68 -18.39 -0.88
N ALA A 82 2.48 -17.32 -0.93
CA ALA A 82 3.73 -17.27 -1.68
C ALA A 82 4.79 -18.22 -1.10
N ALA A 83 4.78 -18.44 0.23
CA ALA A 83 5.70 -19.33 0.92
C ALA A 83 5.62 -20.77 0.40
N ARG A 84 4.45 -21.19 -0.11
CA ARG A 84 4.26 -22.50 -0.76
C ARG A 84 5.05 -22.64 -2.06
N ARG A 85 5.42 -21.53 -2.71
CA ARG A 85 6.21 -21.47 -3.95
C ARG A 85 7.67 -21.09 -3.73
N PHE A 86 8.10 -20.94 -2.48
CA PHE A 86 9.47 -20.53 -2.18
C PHE A 86 10.48 -21.55 -2.69
N GLU A 87 11.51 -21.04 -3.36
CA GLU A 87 12.61 -21.84 -3.87
C GLU A 87 13.59 -22.14 -2.73
N LYS A 88 13.98 -23.41 -2.64
CA LYS A 88 14.99 -23.87 -1.69
C LYS A 88 16.39 -23.52 -2.21
N PRO A 89 17.36 -23.23 -1.33
CA PRO A 89 18.71 -22.81 -1.74
C PRO A 89 19.41 -23.85 -2.61
N GLU A 90 19.15 -25.15 -2.44
CA GLU A 90 19.75 -26.21 -3.26
C GLU A 90 19.32 -26.07 -4.74
N ARG A 91 18.04 -25.74 -4.97
CA ARG A 91 17.49 -25.54 -6.31
C ARG A 91 18.04 -24.29 -6.98
N SER A 92 18.24 -23.22 -6.19
CA SER A 92 18.92 -22.01 -6.66
C SER A 92 20.37 -22.26 -7.06
N MET A 93 21.04 -23.22 -6.41
CA MET A 93 22.42 -23.57 -6.74
C MET A 93 22.53 -24.25 -8.12
N VAL A 94 21.62 -25.17 -8.43
CA VAL A 94 21.51 -25.79 -9.77
C VAL A 94 21.20 -24.74 -10.84
N ARG A 95 20.35 -23.74 -10.53
CA ARG A 95 20.03 -22.65 -11.45
C ARG A 95 21.25 -21.76 -11.73
N ILE A 96 22.01 -21.39 -10.70
CA ILE A 96 23.26 -20.63 -10.85
C ILE A 96 24.23 -21.42 -11.73
N GLU A 97 24.32 -22.73 -11.51
CA GLU A 97 25.18 -23.62 -12.26
C GLU A 97 24.80 -23.70 -13.75
N ALA A 98 23.51 -23.87 -14.04
CA ALA A 98 22.98 -23.89 -15.40
C ALA A 98 23.19 -22.54 -16.13
N THR A 99 23.02 -21.43 -15.41
CA THR A 99 23.16 -20.08 -16.00
C THR A 99 24.61 -19.73 -16.28
N MET A 100 25.53 -20.06 -15.36
CA MET A 100 26.97 -19.81 -15.55
C MET A 100 27.69 -20.92 -16.32
N GLY A 101 26.97 -21.94 -16.81
CA GLY A 101 27.56 -23.05 -17.57
C GLY A 101 28.53 -23.92 -16.76
N MET A 102 28.39 -23.96 -15.43
CA MET A 102 29.31 -24.64 -14.51
C MET A 102 29.05 -26.15 -14.43
N LYS A 103 28.97 -26.85 -15.57
CA LYS A 103 28.94 -28.31 -15.79
C LYS A 103 28.85 -29.23 -14.53
N ASN A 104 27.77 -29.19 -13.75
CA ASN A 104 27.57 -29.98 -12.53
C ASN A 104 28.60 -29.78 -11.40
N VAL A 105 29.40 -28.71 -11.43
CA VAL A 105 30.48 -28.48 -10.46
C VAL A 105 29.93 -28.21 -9.05
N LEU A 106 28.90 -27.38 -8.92
CA LEU A 106 28.29 -27.06 -7.63
C LEU A 106 27.48 -28.24 -7.08
N SER A 107 26.74 -28.92 -7.95
CA SER A 107 25.96 -30.10 -7.59
C SER A 107 26.87 -31.27 -7.16
N ALA A 108 27.99 -31.49 -7.87
CA ALA A 108 28.98 -32.51 -7.51
C ALA A 108 29.74 -32.17 -6.22
N ALA A 109 30.02 -30.88 -5.97
CA ALA A 109 30.65 -30.45 -4.71
C ALA A 109 29.73 -30.64 -3.50
N THR A 110 28.42 -30.49 -3.69
CA THR A 110 27.41 -30.75 -2.64
C THR A 110 27.28 -32.23 -2.32
N ALA A 111 27.38 -33.08 -3.35
CA ALA A 111 27.42 -34.53 -3.19
C ALA A 111 28.75 -35.06 -2.63
N GLY A 112 29.74 -34.18 -2.42
CA GLY A 112 31.08 -34.54 -1.94
C GLY A 112 31.97 -35.22 -2.99
N VAL A 113 31.56 -35.23 -4.26
CA VAL A 113 32.25 -35.91 -5.37
C VAL A 113 33.34 -35.02 -5.98
N ALA A 114 33.15 -33.69 -5.96
CA ALA A 114 34.10 -32.71 -6.48
C ALA A 114 34.51 -31.68 -5.41
N PRO A 115 35.68 -31.02 -5.52
CA PRO A 115 36.03 -29.91 -4.65
C PRO A 115 35.16 -28.68 -4.94
N TRP A 116 34.92 -27.84 -3.92
CA TRP A 116 34.22 -26.57 -4.09
C TRP A 116 35.03 -25.61 -4.98
N PRO A 117 34.41 -25.00 -6.00
CA PRO A 117 35.11 -24.06 -6.88
C PRO A 117 35.44 -22.76 -6.14
N ASP A 118 36.46 -22.06 -6.62
CA ASP A 118 36.88 -20.78 -6.05
C ASP A 118 35.79 -19.69 -6.22
N PRO A 119 35.68 -18.75 -5.26
CA PRO A 119 34.69 -17.69 -5.32
C PRO A 119 34.90 -16.80 -6.56
N VAL A 120 33.84 -16.58 -7.32
CA VAL A 120 33.84 -15.67 -8.48
C VAL A 120 33.40 -14.27 -8.08
N VAL A 121 33.92 -13.24 -8.77
CA VAL A 121 33.65 -11.82 -8.45
C VAL A 121 32.17 -11.47 -8.65
N GLN A 122 31.51 -12.06 -9.65
CA GLN A 122 30.08 -11.87 -9.92
C GLN A 122 29.40 -13.21 -10.19
N VAL A 123 28.29 -13.44 -9.49
CA VAL A 123 27.40 -14.59 -9.68
C VAL A 123 26.19 -14.10 -10.46
N ASP A 124 25.98 -14.62 -11.67
CA ASP A 124 24.75 -14.38 -12.43
C ASP A 124 23.75 -15.53 -12.22
N PRO A 125 22.67 -15.32 -11.44
CA PRO A 125 21.63 -16.32 -11.25
C PRO A 125 20.63 -16.41 -12.42
N GLY A 126 20.81 -15.60 -13.49
CA GLY A 126 19.91 -15.58 -14.64
C GLY A 126 18.55 -14.94 -14.32
N VAL A 127 18.49 -14.13 -13.25
CA VAL A 127 17.27 -13.47 -12.77
C VAL A 127 17.49 -11.97 -12.79
N ARG A 128 16.69 -11.27 -13.61
CA ARG A 128 16.70 -9.80 -13.70
C ARG A 128 15.43 -9.24 -13.08
N TRP A 129 15.57 -8.32 -12.14
CA TRP A 129 14.44 -7.62 -11.56
C TRP A 129 13.89 -6.58 -12.55
N HIS A 130 12.60 -6.70 -12.88
CA HIS A 130 11.85 -5.61 -13.51
C HIS A 130 11.19 -4.76 -12.41
N TRP A 131 12.00 -3.94 -11.73
CA TRP A 131 11.57 -3.09 -10.62
C TRP A 131 10.31 -2.26 -10.91
N PRO A 132 10.14 -1.62 -12.10
CA PRO A 132 8.93 -0.85 -12.38
C PRO A 132 7.68 -1.73 -12.33
N ARG A 133 7.72 -2.91 -12.97
CA ARG A 133 6.58 -3.82 -13.01
C ARG A 133 6.21 -4.38 -11.64
N LEU A 134 7.21 -4.55 -10.76
CA LEU A 134 7.01 -5.14 -9.44
C LEU A 134 6.54 -4.12 -8.39
N VAL A 135 7.01 -2.87 -8.47
CA VAL A 135 6.80 -1.86 -7.42
C VAL A 135 5.70 -0.84 -7.79
N VAL A 136 5.45 -0.60 -9.08
CA VAL A 136 4.40 0.35 -9.51
C VAL A 136 3.01 -0.06 -9.02
N PRO A 137 2.56 -1.33 -9.14
CA PRO A 137 1.23 -1.70 -8.68
C PRO A 137 0.96 -1.46 -7.18
N PRO A 138 1.82 -1.90 -6.23
CA PRO A 138 1.60 -1.65 -4.82
C PRO A 138 1.73 -0.16 -4.46
N LEU A 139 2.65 0.58 -5.09
CA LEU A 139 2.76 2.03 -4.88
C LEU A 139 1.51 2.76 -5.38
N ALA A 140 0.97 2.37 -6.52
CA ALA A 140 -0.26 2.95 -7.06
C ALA A 140 -1.44 2.71 -6.12
N ALA A 141 -1.59 1.49 -5.58
CA ALA A 141 -2.65 1.17 -4.62
C ALA A 141 -2.54 2.01 -3.33
N LEU A 142 -1.33 2.15 -2.79
CA LEU A 142 -1.08 2.99 -1.61
C LEU A 142 -1.34 4.47 -1.88
N ALA A 143 -0.91 4.97 -3.04
CA ALA A 143 -1.16 6.34 -3.47
C ALA A 143 -2.67 6.61 -3.63
N LEU A 144 -3.43 5.64 -4.14
CA LEU A 144 -4.88 5.74 -4.32
C LEU A 144 -5.61 5.78 -2.98
N LEU A 145 -5.19 4.96 -2.01
CA LEU A 145 -5.70 5.01 -0.63
C LEU A 145 -5.35 6.33 0.06
N ALA A 146 -4.11 6.80 -0.09
CA ALA A 146 -3.68 8.08 0.46
C ALA A 146 -4.48 9.25 -0.13
N ALA A 147 -4.69 9.26 -1.45
CA ALA A 147 -5.51 10.26 -2.12
C ALA A 147 -6.94 10.29 -1.55
N GLY A 148 -7.55 9.13 -1.26
CA GLY A 148 -8.85 9.06 -0.60
C GLY A 148 -8.92 9.74 0.77
N LEU A 149 -7.83 9.73 1.55
CA LEU A 149 -7.75 10.45 2.83
C LEU A 149 -7.62 11.96 2.62
N PHE A 150 -6.84 12.39 1.63
CA PHE A 150 -6.56 13.81 1.40
C PHE A 150 -7.66 14.55 0.63
N ILE A 151 -8.47 13.86 -0.18
CA ILE A 151 -9.57 14.51 -0.92
C ILE A 151 -10.63 15.03 0.08
N PRO A 152 -10.88 16.35 0.15
CA PRO A 152 -11.96 16.89 0.96
C PRO A 152 -13.30 16.53 0.30
N VAL A 153 -14.08 15.67 0.94
CA VAL A 153 -15.46 15.40 0.53
C VAL A 153 -16.39 16.31 1.31
N SER A 154 -17.15 17.13 0.58
CA SER A 154 -18.29 17.85 1.15
C SER A 154 -19.26 16.83 1.72
N SER A 155 -19.45 16.83 3.05
CA SER A 155 -20.45 15.96 3.68
C SER A 155 -21.83 16.33 3.16
N ALA A 156 -22.62 15.34 2.73
CA ALA A 156 -24.02 15.56 2.32
C ALA A 156 -24.90 16.09 3.47
N LYS A 157 -24.40 16.01 4.71
CA LYS A 157 -24.96 16.69 5.87
C LYS A 157 -24.56 18.17 5.79
N SER A 158 -25.19 18.92 4.88
CA SER A 158 -25.29 20.36 5.06
C SER A 158 -25.81 20.59 6.49
N PRO A 159 -25.21 21.49 7.29
CA PRO A 159 -25.91 21.96 8.47
C PRO A 159 -27.29 22.39 7.97
N VAL A 160 -28.34 21.98 8.68
CA VAL A 160 -29.64 22.60 8.53
C VAL A 160 -29.41 24.05 8.91
N SER A 161 -28.98 24.88 7.95
CA SER A 161 -29.03 26.33 8.11
C SER A 161 -30.48 26.58 8.50
N PRO A 162 -30.73 27.24 9.64
CA PRO A 162 -32.09 27.63 9.98
C PRO A 162 -32.68 28.28 8.73
N PRO A 163 -33.89 27.87 8.31
CA PRO A 163 -34.44 28.29 7.02
C PRO A 163 -34.29 29.79 6.91
N GLU A 164 -33.42 30.23 6.01
CA GLU A 164 -33.16 31.64 5.82
C GLU A 164 -34.51 32.26 5.47
N GLN A 165 -35.01 33.13 6.35
CA GLN A 165 -36.34 33.69 6.19
C GLN A 165 -36.46 34.27 4.77
N PRO A 166 -37.54 33.96 4.03
CA PRO A 166 -37.75 34.51 2.70
C PRO A 166 -37.53 36.02 2.74
N GLN A 167 -36.83 36.56 1.75
CA GLN A 167 -36.57 38.00 1.63
C GLN A 167 -37.86 38.83 1.79
N ALA A 168 -39.01 38.28 1.39
CA ALA A 168 -40.33 38.86 1.60
C ALA A 168 -40.68 39.15 3.07
N TRP A 169 -40.28 38.30 4.03
CA TRP A 169 -40.54 38.53 5.45
C TRP A 169 -39.68 39.67 6.02
N LYS A 170 -38.41 39.75 5.61
CA LYS A 170 -37.53 40.87 5.99
C LYS A 170 -38.06 42.21 5.47
N GLN A 171 -38.65 42.20 4.26
CA GLN A 171 -39.26 43.40 3.68
C GLN A 171 -40.53 43.82 4.45
N LEU A 172 -41.36 42.86 4.87
CA LEU A 172 -42.56 43.12 5.66
C LEU A 172 -42.21 43.69 7.04
N ASP A 173 -41.22 43.10 7.74
CA ASP A 173 -40.77 43.60 9.04
C ASP A 173 -40.23 45.04 8.93
N SER A 174 -39.42 45.33 7.90
CA SER A 174 -38.92 46.70 7.67
C SER A 174 -40.04 47.69 7.34
N SER A 175 -41.10 47.22 6.67
CA SER A 175 -42.25 48.07 6.32
C SER A 175 -43.11 48.36 7.56
N LEU A 176 -43.30 47.36 8.43
CA LEU A 176 -44.00 47.53 9.70
C LEU A 176 -43.24 48.46 10.65
N GLU A 177 -41.92 48.34 10.75
CA GLU A 177 -41.11 49.28 11.53
C GLU A 177 -41.24 50.71 11.00
N HIS A 178 -41.22 50.91 9.69
CA HIS A 178 -41.39 52.24 9.09
C HIS A 178 -42.74 52.86 9.43
N LEU A 179 -43.83 52.09 9.31
CA LEU A 179 -45.18 52.55 9.64
C LEU A 179 -45.33 52.87 11.13
N SER A 180 -44.81 52.02 12.02
CA SER A 180 -44.85 52.29 13.47
C SER A 180 -44.09 53.57 13.84
N LYS A 181 -43.01 53.87 13.14
CA LYS A 181 -42.19 55.05 13.38
C LYS A 181 -42.85 56.32 12.85
N GLU A 182 -43.59 56.24 11.74
CA GLU A 182 -44.38 57.37 11.21
C GLU A 182 -45.61 57.65 12.08
N GLU A 183 -46.31 56.62 12.56
CA GLU A 183 -47.49 56.77 13.43
C GLU A 183 -47.13 57.41 14.80
N LEU A 184 -45.98 57.04 15.37
CA LEU A 184 -45.44 57.66 16.60
C LEU A 184 -44.98 59.12 16.40
N VAL A 185 -44.73 59.53 15.15
CA VAL A 185 -44.33 60.90 14.83
C VAL A 185 -45.56 61.81 14.71
N ASP A 186 -46.66 61.32 14.13
CA ASP A 186 -47.91 62.08 14.01
C ASP A 186 -48.61 62.34 15.37
N GLU A 187 -48.58 61.39 16.31
CA GLU A 187 -49.10 61.62 17.67
C GLU A 187 -48.32 62.71 18.42
N LYS A 188 -47.02 62.84 18.15
CA LYS A 188 -46.15 63.81 18.85
C LYS A 188 -46.29 65.25 18.32
N TYR A 189 -46.99 65.45 17.21
CA TYR A 189 -47.29 66.79 16.66
C TYR A 189 -48.68 67.31 17.05
N LEU A 190 -49.45 66.56 17.84
CA LEU A 190 -50.80 66.95 18.29
C LEU A 190 -50.87 67.43 19.75
N GLU A 191 -49.73 67.65 20.43
CA GLU A 191 -49.62 68.38 21.71
C GLU A 191 -48.99 69.77 21.51
#